data_AF-A0A0C5VQ67-F1
#
_entry.id   AF-A0A0C5VQ67-F1
#
_cell.length_a   1.000
_cell.length_b   1.000
_cell.length_c   1.000
_cell.angle_alpha   90.00
_cell.angle_beta   90.00
_cell.angle_gamma   90.00
#
_symmetry.space_group_name_H-M   'P 1'
#
loop_
_entity.id
_entity.type
_entity.pdbx_description
1 polymer ?
#
loop_
_entity_poly.entity_id
_entity_poly.type
_entity_poly.pdbx_seq_one_letter_code
_entity_poly.pdbx_strand_id
1 'polypeptide(L)'
;MLPDACKKPHWLPDTARPTMIPDFQSCMRPLLNTLTDGRVYTFNEAFEQVCRHFHLTDAERAEKLPSGKQSVVRNRVYWARTYMVKAGLIAAPGRSEIQITERGKTALIQSPDRINVKFLKQFPEFVDFHSGKPKPGQEQSGGADNETDTDPTERLEQAYQEINQELIDDVLNTVVGRSPQFLERLVVELMQAMGYGGWSRESGQTTQYSADGGIDGIINEDLLGLDTIYLQAKRYTATSVQRPEIDAFIGALTRRGARKGVFITTSRFSRGALEAVAGLNLSVVLIDGQQLATLMIQHNLGVTVKQSYQIKTIDTDFFSDD
;
A
#
# COMPACT_ATOMS: atom_id res chain seq x y z
N MET A 1 19.24 -60.08 -12.52
CA MET A 1 19.60 -59.08 -11.50
C MET A 1 19.21 -57.72 -12.04
N LEU A 2 18.07 -57.21 -11.59
CA LEU A 2 17.58 -55.85 -11.86
C LEU A 2 18.27 -54.89 -10.89
N PRO A 3 18.67 -53.67 -11.30
CA PRO A 3 19.13 -52.65 -10.37
C PRO A 3 17.96 -51.84 -9.78
N ASP A 4 18.15 -51.48 -8.52
CA ASP A 4 17.21 -50.86 -7.59
C ASP A 4 16.55 -49.57 -8.06
N ALA A 5 15.25 -49.46 -7.76
CA ALA A 5 14.47 -48.25 -7.85
C ALA A 5 14.89 -47.27 -6.74
N CYS A 6 15.48 -46.15 -7.13
CA CYS A 6 15.86 -45.06 -6.24
C CYS A 6 14.59 -44.38 -5.68
N LYS A 7 14.26 -44.66 -4.40
CA LYS A 7 13.21 -43.97 -3.64
C LYS A 7 13.62 -42.52 -3.40
N LYS A 8 12.81 -41.56 -3.85
CA LYS A 8 12.98 -40.14 -3.53
C LYS A 8 12.72 -39.90 -2.03
N PRO A 9 13.52 -39.08 -1.34
CA PRO A 9 13.33 -38.79 0.09
C PRO A 9 12.12 -37.89 0.36
N HIS A 10 11.43 -38.20 1.46
CA HIS A 10 10.15 -37.60 1.92
C HIS A 10 10.35 -36.26 2.68
N TRP A 11 11.02 -35.27 2.09
CA TRP A 11 11.12 -33.93 2.69
C TRP A 11 11.13 -32.75 1.72
N LEU A 12 10.72 -32.94 0.46
CA LEU A 12 10.45 -31.78 -0.41
C LEU A 12 9.19 -31.06 0.10
N PRO A 13 9.26 -29.76 0.47
CA PRO A 13 8.06 -28.99 0.73
C PRO A 13 7.21 -29.01 -0.54
N ASP A 14 5.92 -29.30 -0.35
CA ASP A 14 4.91 -29.35 -1.40
C ASP A 14 5.03 -28.09 -2.25
N THR A 15 5.19 -28.26 -3.55
CA THR A 15 5.45 -27.17 -4.50
C THR A 15 4.37 -26.11 -4.32
N ALA A 16 4.80 -24.90 -3.94
CA ALA A 16 3.97 -23.75 -3.66
C ALA A 16 2.85 -23.60 -4.69
N ARG A 17 1.60 -23.73 -4.25
CA ARG A 17 0.46 -23.24 -5.03
C ARG A 17 0.70 -21.74 -5.25
N PRO A 18 0.56 -21.22 -6.48
CA PRO A 18 0.61 -19.78 -6.68
C PRO A 18 -0.46 -19.14 -5.77
N THR A 19 -0.02 -18.18 -4.96
CA THR A 19 -0.86 -17.37 -4.07
C THR A 19 -1.99 -16.78 -4.88
N MET A 20 -3.21 -17.25 -4.68
CA MET A 20 -4.35 -16.75 -5.44
C MET A 20 -5.50 -16.48 -4.49
N ILE A 21 -5.38 -15.37 -3.76
CA ILE A 21 -6.54 -14.76 -3.12
C ILE A 21 -7.56 -14.50 -4.24
N PRO A 22 -8.78 -15.08 -4.16
CA PRO A 22 -9.77 -14.94 -5.22
C PRO A 22 -10.13 -13.47 -5.43
N ASP A 23 -10.46 -13.10 -6.66
CA ASP A 23 -11.05 -11.80 -6.96
C ASP A 23 -12.46 -11.69 -6.33
N PHE A 24 -13.00 -10.47 -6.25
CA PHE A 24 -14.28 -10.25 -5.58
C PHE A 24 -15.46 -10.91 -6.33
N GLN A 25 -15.38 -11.07 -7.66
CA GLN A 25 -16.43 -11.73 -8.43
C GLN A 25 -16.40 -13.24 -8.21
N SER A 26 -15.21 -13.85 -8.16
CA SER A 26 -15.03 -15.27 -7.81
C SER A 26 -15.53 -15.60 -6.41
N CYS A 27 -15.53 -14.63 -5.49
CA CYS A 27 -16.14 -14.81 -4.16
C CYS A 27 -17.68 -14.85 -4.18
N MET A 28 -18.36 -14.33 -5.21
CA MET A 28 -19.83 -14.18 -5.21
C MET A 28 -20.55 -15.53 -5.09
N ARG A 29 -20.17 -16.49 -5.93
CA ARG A 29 -20.86 -17.77 -5.96
C ARG A 29 -20.63 -18.62 -4.69
N PRO A 30 -19.39 -18.79 -4.19
CA PRO A 30 -19.16 -19.50 -2.93
C PRO A 30 -19.88 -18.84 -1.75
N LEU A 31 -19.90 -17.51 -1.69
CA LEU A 31 -20.63 -16.77 -0.66
C LEU A 31 -22.14 -17.05 -0.73
N LEU A 32 -22.73 -17.03 -1.92
CA LEU A 32 -24.15 -17.35 -2.09
C LEU A 32 -24.46 -18.81 -1.76
N ASN A 33 -23.53 -19.72 -2.09
CA ASN A 33 -23.66 -21.16 -1.81
C ASN A 33 -23.69 -21.44 -0.29
N THR A 34 -22.95 -20.67 0.52
CA THR A 34 -22.97 -20.76 1.99
C THR A 34 -24.37 -20.52 2.57
N LEU A 35 -25.20 -19.73 1.90
CA LEU A 35 -26.52 -19.30 2.41
C LEU A 35 -27.67 -20.21 1.95
N THR A 36 -27.38 -21.32 1.25
CA THR A 36 -28.39 -22.15 0.56
C THR A 36 -29.41 -22.82 1.48
N ASP A 37 -29.09 -22.99 2.76
CA ASP A 37 -30.01 -23.53 3.78
C ASP A 37 -31.12 -22.54 4.17
N GLY A 38 -31.07 -21.31 3.67
CA GLY A 38 -32.07 -20.27 3.94
C GLY A 38 -31.99 -19.66 5.34
N ARG A 39 -30.98 -19.99 6.15
CA ARG A 39 -30.80 -19.41 7.48
C ARG A 39 -30.16 -18.02 7.40
N VAL A 40 -30.32 -17.25 8.47
CA VAL A 40 -29.62 -15.98 8.64
C VAL A 40 -28.20 -16.27 9.11
N TYR A 41 -27.21 -15.69 8.44
CA TYR A 41 -25.79 -15.76 8.79
C TYR A 41 -25.27 -14.38 9.13
N THR A 42 -24.34 -14.30 10.07
CA THR A 42 -23.48 -13.12 10.18
C THR A 42 -22.47 -13.08 9.04
N PHE A 43 -22.01 -11.89 8.68
CA PHE A 43 -20.97 -11.72 7.66
C PHE A 43 -19.69 -12.47 8.01
N ASN A 44 -19.31 -12.54 9.29
CA ASN A 44 -18.12 -13.27 9.72
C ASN A 44 -18.27 -14.79 9.52
N GLU A 45 -19.43 -15.37 9.83
CA GLU A 45 -19.66 -16.79 9.58
C GLU A 45 -19.58 -17.11 8.10
N ALA A 46 -20.23 -16.29 7.26
CA ALA A 46 -20.19 -16.47 5.82
C ALA A 46 -18.77 -16.27 5.25
N PHE A 47 -18.03 -15.28 5.74
CA PHE A 47 -16.63 -15.04 5.38
C PHE A 47 -15.74 -16.25 5.68
N GLU A 48 -15.87 -16.86 6.86
CA GLU A 48 -15.09 -18.05 7.20
C GLU A 48 -15.39 -19.24 6.28
N GLN A 49 -16.64 -19.40 5.84
CA GLN A 49 -16.99 -20.45 4.89
C GLN A 49 -16.41 -20.19 3.49
N VAL A 50 -16.36 -18.93 3.05
CA VAL A 50 -15.69 -18.58 1.79
C VAL A 50 -14.18 -18.85 1.88
N CYS A 51 -13.52 -18.49 2.98
CA CYS A 51 -12.10 -18.81 3.18
C CYS A 51 -11.84 -20.32 3.15
N ARG A 52 -12.71 -21.12 3.78
CA ARG A 52 -12.62 -22.59 3.75
C ARG A 52 -12.82 -23.15 2.34
N HIS A 53 -13.75 -22.60 1.57
CA HIS A 53 -14.01 -23.02 0.20
C HIS A 53 -12.78 -22.88 -0.70
N PHE A 54 -12.03 -21.77 -0.56
CA PHE A 54 -10.82 -21.51 -1.33
C PHE A 54 -9.54 -22.09 -0.70
N HIS A 55 -9.64 -22.74 0.47
CA HIS A 55 -8.51 -23.28 1.21
C HIS A 55 -7.40 -22.23 1.49
N LEU A 56 -7.81 -21.00 1.85
CA LEU A 56 -6.87 -19.91 2.06
C LEU A 56 -6.00 -20.15 3.31
N THR A 57 -4.71 -19.89 3.16
CA THR A 57 -3.71 -19.94 4.23
C THR A 57 -3.82 -18.74 5.16
N ASP A 58 -3.24 -18.84 6.35
CA ASP A 58 -3.22 -17.71 7.30
C ASP A 58 -2.46 -16.49 6.75
N ALA A 59 -1.43 -16.72 5.93
CA ALA A 59 -0.70 -15.65 5.26
C ALA A 59 -1.60 -14.89 4.25
N GLU A 60 -2.34 -15.62 3.41
CA GLU A 60 -3.29 -15.04 2.44
C GLU A 60 -4.45 -14.32 3.14
N ARG A 61 -4.91 -14.83 4.29
CA ARG A 61 -5.94 -14.18 5.10
C ARG A 61 -5.45 -12.90 5.78
N ALA A 62 -4.15 -12.85 6.10
CA ALA A 62 -3.51 -11.72 6.74
C ALA A 62 -3.04 -10.63 5.75
N GLU A 63 -2.95 -10.95 4.45
CA GLU A 63 -2.54 -10.00 3.41
C GLU A 63 -3.42 -8.75 3.44
N LYS A 64 -2.77 -7.60 3.58
CA LYS A 64 -3.43 -6.30 3.73
C LYS A 64 -3.53 -5.58 2.40
N LEU A 65 -4.61 -4.83 2.25
CA LEU A 65 -4.65 -3.74 1.26
C LEU A 65 -3.47 -2.78 1.52
N PRO A 66 -2.98 -2.03 0.52
CA PRO A 66 -1.87 -1.11 0.72
C PRO A 66 -2.06 -0.09 1.86
N SER A 67 -3.32 0.25 2.19
CA SER A 67 -3.70 1.12 3.30
C SER A 67 -3.43 0.51 4.67
N GLY A 68 -3.15 -0.79 4.75
CA GLY A 68 -2.85 -1.54 5.98
C GLY A 68 -4.06 -1.84 6.87
N LYS A 69 -5.23 -1.24 6.61
CA LYS A 69 -6.38 -1.28 7.53
C LYS A 69 -7.18 -2.58 7.45
N GLN A 70 -7.37 -3.14 6.26
CA GLN A 70 -8.22 -4.31 6.02
C GLN A 70 -7.46 -5.38 5.24
N SER A 71 -7.86 -6.65 5.41
CA SER A 71 -7.31 -7.72 4.58
C SER A 71 -7.95 -7.71 3.19
N VAL A 72 -7.15 -8.05 2.17
CA VAL A 72 -7.57 -8.11 0.76
C VAL A 72 -8.79 -9.01 0.62
N VAL A 73 -8.70 -10.26 1.10
CA VAL A 73 -9.81 -11.22 1.02
C VAL A 73 -11.09 -10.71 1.72
N ARG A 74 -10.97 -10.05 2.87
CA ARG A 74 -12.15 -9.58 3.61
C ARG A 74 -12.85 -8.45 2.86
N ASN A 75 -12.07 -7.54 2.26
CA ASN A 75 -12.60 -6.48 1.41
C ASN A 75 -13.31 -7.06 0.17
N ARG A 76 -12.70 -8.03 -0.51
CA ARG A 76 -13.29 -8.70 -1.68
C ARG A 76 -14.59 -9.44 -1.36
N VAL A 77 -14.64 -10.20 -0.26
CA VAL A 77 -15.88 -10.87 0.18
C VAL A 77 -16.95 -9.86 0.60
N TYR A 78 -16.55 -8.73 1.19
CA TYR A 78 -17.47 -7.64 1.53
C TYR A 78 -18.10 -7.01 0.27
N TRP A 79 -17.33 -6.82 -0.80
CA TRP A 79 -17.85 -6.31 -2.07
C TRP A 79 -18.71 -7.34 -2.80
N ALA A 80 -18.33 -8.61 -2.80
CA ALA A 80 -19.17 -9.70 -3.30
C ALA A 80 -20.56 -9.69 -2.62
N ARG A 81 -20.58 -9.55 -1.29
CA ARG A 81 -21.82 -9.38 -0.52
C ARG A 81 -22.59 -8.14 -0.97
N THR A 82 -21.93 -6.98 -1.01
CA THR A 82 -22.56 -5.69 -1.34
C THR A 82 -23.23 -5.74 -2.71
N TYR A 83 -22.55 -6.30 -3.70
CA TYR A 83 -23.06 -6.40 -5.08
C TYR A 83 -24.26 -7.34 -5.16
N MET A 84 -24.20 -8.51 -4.48
CA MET A 84 -25.32 -9.44 -4.45
C MET A 84 -26.52 -8.92 -3.66
N VAL A 85 -26.31 -8.11 -2.62
CA VAL A 85 -27.40 -7.40 -1.92
C VAL A 85 -28.05 -6.38 -2.85
N LYS A 86 -27.26 -5.58 -3.57
CA LYS A 86 -27.78 -4.59 -4.54
C LYS A 86 -28.48 -5.22 -5.73
N ALA A 87 -28.13 -6.45 -6.10
CA ALA A 87 -28.83 -7.25 -7.11
C ALA A 87 -30.04 -8.03 -6.56
N GLY A 88 -30.28 -8.01 -5.25
CA GLY A 88 -31.40 -8.71 -4.60
C GLY A 88 -31.23 -10.23 -4.49
N LEU A 89 -30.02 -10.77 -4.68
CA LEU A 89 -29.71 -12.19 -4.48
C LEU A 89 -29.57 -12.52 -2.98
N ILE A 90 -29.16 -11.54 -2.18
CA ILE A 90 -29.00 -11.62 -0.73
C ILE A 90 -29.85 -10.52 -0.08
N ALA A 91 -30.58 -10.87 0.98
CA ALA A 91 -31.21 -9.92 1.89
C ALA A 91 -30.28 -9.64 3.09
N ALA A 92 -30.40 -8.45 3.68
CA ALA A 92 -29.67 -8.06 4.89
C ALA A 92 -30.67 -7.73 6.02
N PRO A 93 -31.16 -8.73 6.76
CA PRO A 93 -32.26 -8.56 7.73
C PRO A 93 -31.87 -7.80 9.00
N GLY A 94 -30.57 -7.75 9.33
CA GLY A 94 -30.06 -7.11 10.54
C GLY A 94 -28.59 -6.66 10.39
N ARG A 95 -28.01 -6.15 11.48
CA ARG A 95 -26.63 -5.61 11.49
C ARG A 95 -25.63 -6.71 11.15
N SER A 96 -24.93 -6.56 10.03
CA SER A 96 -23.97 -7.55 9.52
C SER A 96 -24.57 -8.92 9.22
N GLU A 97 -25.90 -9.03 9.10
CA GLU A 97 -26.58 -10.27 8.79
C GLU A 97 -26.88 -10.38 7.29
N ILE A 98 -26.90 -11.60 6.78
CA ILE A 98 -27.22 -11.92 5.39
C ILE A 98 -28.03 -13.22 5.30
N GLN A 99 -28.92 -13.27 4.32
CA GLN A 99 -29.76 -14.42 4.02
C GLN A 99 -30.01 -14.52 2.51
N ILE A 100 -30.03 -15.72 1.95
CA ILE A 100 -30.34 -15.90 0.52
C ILE A 100 -31.81 -15.57 0.24
N THR A 101 -32.09 -14.93 -0.89
CA THR A 101 -33.46 -14.70 -1.37
C THR A 101 -33.90 -15.81 -2.33
N GLU A 102 -35.19 -15.86 -2.68
CA GLU A 102 -35.66 -16.77 -3.75
C GLU A 102 -34.94 -16.48 -5.08
N ARG A 103 -34.67 -15.21 -5.39
CA ARG A 103 -33.85 -14.82 -6.54
C ARG A 103 -32.43 -15.38 -6.45
N GLY A 104 -31.83 -15.36 -5.26
CA GLY A 104 -30.52 -15.98 -5.00
C GLY A 104 -30.52 -17.48 -5.28
N LYS A 105 -31.56 -18.21 -4.84
CA LYS A 105 -31.71 -19.63 -5.13
C LYS A 105 -31.86 -19.89 -6.64
N THR A 106 -32.67 -19.10 -7.34
CA THR A 106 -32.81 -19.19 -8.80
C THR A 106 -31.48 -18.91 -9.51
N ALA A 107 -30.71 -17.93 -9.05
CA ALA A 107 -29.40 -17.59 -9.62
C ALA A 107 -28.40 -18.76 -9.54
N LEU A 108 -28.39 -19.52 -8.45
CA LEU A 108 -27.54 -20.71 -8.30
C LEU A 108 -27.89 -21.83 -9.30
N ILE A 109 -29.15 -21.91 -9.74
CA ILE A 109 -29.60 -22.88 -10.75
C ILE A 109 -29.26 -22.39 -12.16
N GLN A 110 -29.50 -21.10 -12.42
CA GLN A 110 -29.28 -20.48 -13.74
C GLN A 110 -27.81 -20.30 -14.09
N SER A 111 -26.95 -20.12 -13.08
CA SER A 111 -25.52 -19.92 -13.27
C SER A 111 -24.72 -20.89 -12.38
N PRO A 112 -24.62 -22.17 -12.80
CA PRO A 112 -24.02 -23.21 -11.99
C PRO A 112 -22.50 -23.04 -11.82
N ASP A 113 -21.85 -22.33 -12.75
CA ASP A 113 -20.39 -22.21 -12.76
C ASP A 113 -19.88 -20.93 -12.06
N ARG A 114 -20.42 -19.74 -12.41
CA ARG A 114 -19.91 -18.46 -11.90
C ARG A 114 -20.98 -17.37 -11.87
N ILE A 115 -21.19 -16.76 -10.71
CA ILE A 115 -21.94 -15.50 -10.58
C ILE A 115 -20.92 -14.36 -10.63
N ASN A 116 -21.12 -13.41 -11.54
CA ASN A 116 -20.21 -12.27 -11.75
C ASN A 116 -21.01 -10.99 -12.06
N VAL A 117 -20.31 -9.86 -12.22
CA VAL A 117 -20.96 -8.56 -12.54
C VAL A 117 -21.79 -8.63 -13.82
N LYS A 118 -21.32 -9.36 -14.84
CA LYS A 118 -22.06 -9.58 -16.08
C LYS A 118 -23.42 -10.25 -15.83
N PHE A 119 -23.46 -11.27 -14.97
CA PHE A 119 -24.70 -11.90 -14.54
C PHE A 119 -25.57 -10.92 -13.74
N LEU A 120 -25.00 -10.17 -12.80
CA LEU A 120 -25.78 -9.24 -11.97
C LEU A 120 -26.41 -8.08 -12.77
N LYS A 121 -25.81 -7.68 -13.89
CA LYS A 121 -26.34 -6.64 -14.80
C LYS A 121 -27.69 -6.98 -15.46
N GLN A 122 -28.19 -8.21 -15.32
CA GLN A 122 -29.54 -8.55 -15.75
C GLN A 122 -30.64 -7.96 -14.83
N PHE A 123 -30.28 -7.53 -13.61
CA PHE A 123 -31.22 -7.00 -12.63
C PHE A 123 -31.23 -5.45 -12.68
N PRO A 124 -32.38 -4.80 -12.93
CA PRO A 124 -32.45 -3.33 -13.13
C PRO A 124 -31.87 -2.52 -11.95
N GLU A 125 -32.22 -2.91 -10.73
CA GLU A 125 -31.77 -2.32 -9.47
C GLU A 125 -30.25 -2.42 -9.25
N PHE A 126 -29.61 -3.46 -9.81
CA PHE A 126 -28.15 -3.54 -9.83
C PHE A 126 -27.54 -2.60 -10.88
N VAL A 127 -28.17 -2.48 -12.05
CA VAL A 127 -27.73 -1.55 -13.10
C VAL A 127 -27.83 -0.11 -12.61
N ASP A 128 -28.92 0.28 -11.94
CA ASP A 128 -29.10 1.61 -11.36
C ASP A 128 -28.02 1.95 -10.32
N PHE A 129 -27.66 0.97 -9.49
CA PHE A 129 -26.57 1.09 -8.52
C PHE A 129 -25.19 1.19 -9.20
N HIS A 130 -24.90 0.33 -10.17
CA HIS A 130 -23.56 0.18 -10.76
C HIS A 130 -23.24 1.28 -11.78
N SER A 131 -24.22 1.78 -12.52
CA SER A 131 -23.99 2.74 -13.62
C SER A 131 -23.86 4.18 -13.12
N GLY A 132 -24.35 4.46 -11.91
CA GLY A 132 -24.80 5.81 -11.54
C GLY A 132 -25.96 6.25 -12.43
N LYS A 133 -26.90 7.05 -11.92
CA LYS A 133 -28.01 7.55 -12.75
C LYS A 133 -27.43 8.21 -14.01
N PRO A 134 -27.79 7.76 -15.24
CA PRO A 134 -27.34 8.43 -16.44
C PRO A 134 -27.89 9.85 -16.43
N LYS A 135 -27.03 10.84 -16.73
CA LYS A 135 -27.52 12.15 -17.15
C LYS A 135 -28.37 11.94 -18.40
N PRO A 136 -29.58 12.51 -18.50
CA PRO A 136 -30.37 12.39 -19.73
C PRO A 136 -29.58 13.03 -20.88
N GLY A 137 -29.23 12.25 -21.92
CA GLY A 137 -28.58 12.77 -23.13
C GLY A 137 -27.22 12.16 -23.51
N GLN A 138 -26.73 11.12 -22.83
CA GLN A 138 -25.60 10.34 -23.35
C GLN A 138 -26.09 8.99 -23.88
N GLU A 139 -26.22 8.91 -25.20
CA GLU A 139 -26.31 7.64 -25.92
C GLU A 139 -25.12 6.77 -25.52
N GLN A 140 -25.43 5.56 -25.07
CA GLN A 140 -24.48 4.53 -24.68
C GLN A 140 -23.63 4.16 -25.89
N SER A 141 -22.45 4.76 -25.98
CA SER A 141 -21.34 4.16 -26.70
C SER A 141 -20.89 2.97 -25.87
N GLY A 142 -21.05 1.76 -26.42
CA GLY A 142 -20.72 0.49 -25.77
C GLY A 142 -19.33 0.49 -25.15
N GLY A 143 -19.28 0.58 -23.82
CA GLY A 143 -18.07 0.45 -23.03
C GLY A 143 -17.77 -1.02 -22.82
N ALA A 144 -16.59 -1.42 -23.27
CA ALA A 144 -15.99 -2.74 -23.16
C ALA A 144 -16.25 -3.44 -21.82
N ASP A 145 -16.38 -4.76 -21.88
CA ASP A 145 -16.56 -5.70 -20.77
C ASP A 145 -15.83 -5.27 -19.49
N ASN A 146 -16.58 -4.84 -18.47
CA ASN A 146 -16.06 -4.69 -17.11
C ASN A 146 -15.87 -6.07 -16.47
N GLU A 147 -14.86 -6.80 -16.96
CA GLU A 147 -14.17 -7.89 -16.27
C GLU A 147 -13.03 -7.33 -15.40
N THR A 148 -13.27 -6.23 -14.67
CA THR A 148 -12.30 -5.81 -13.65
C THR A 148 -12.46 -6.72 -12.44
N ASP A 149 -11.48 -7.57 -12.19
CA ASP A 149 -11.38 -8.44 -11.00
C ASP A 149 -11.12 -7.65 -9.71
N THR A 150 -10.84 -6.35 -9.80
CA THR A 150 -10.63 -5.46 -8.66
C THR A 150 -11.93 -4.81 -8.20
N ASP A 151 -12.14 -4.81 -6.88
CA ASP A 151 -13.28 -4.13 -6.27
C ASP A 151 -13.07 -2.59 -6.20
N PRO A 152 -14.13 -1.80 -5.95
CA PRO A 152 -14.02 -0.35 -5.93
C PRO A 152 -13.01 0.24 -4.93
N THR A 153 -12.78 -0.40 -3.77
CA THR A 153 -11.78 0.08 -2.80
C THR A 153 -10.37 -0.15 -3.34
N GLU A 154 -10.09 -1.35 -3.85
CA GLU A 154 -8.80 -1.68 -4.49
C GLU A 154 -8.51 -0.76 -5.67
N ARG A 155 -9.51 -0.46 -6.51
CA ARG A 155 -9.36 0.46 -7.64
C ARG A 155 -9.03 1.88 -7.20
N LEU A 156 -9.67 2.38 -6.15
CA LEU A 156 -9.37 3.71 -5.60
C LEU A 156 -7.94 3.77 -5.05
N GLU A 157 -7.52 2.72 -4.35
CA GLU A 157 -6.19 2.61 -3.77
C GLU A 157 -5.09 2.50 -4.84
N GLN A 158 -5.31 1.72 -5.90
CA GLN A 158 -4.42 1.66 -7.06
C GLN A 158 -4.29 3.04 -7.72
N ALA A 159 -5.42 3.72 -7.99
CA ALA A 159 -5.40 5.06 -8.55
C ALA A 159 -4.67 6.07 -7.64
N TYR A 160 -4.84 5.95 -6.31
CA TYR A 160 -4.11 6.77 -5.36
C TYR A 160 -2.59 6.53 -5.41
N GLN A 161 -2.17 5.26 -5.50
CA GLN A 161 -0.75 4.90 -5.62
C GLN A 161 -0.15 5.42 -6.93
N GLU A 162 -0.87 5.31 -8.05
CA GLU A 162 -0.45 5.85 -9.35
C GLU A 162 -0.24 7.37 -9.28
N ILE A 163 -1.22 8.10 -8.76
CA ILE A 163 -1.13 9.56 -8.57
C ILE A 163 0.05 9.92 -7.64
N ASN A 164 0.25 9.15 -6.56
CA ASN A 164 1.33 9.41 -5.63
C ASN A 164 2.70 9.09 -6.22
N GLN A 165 2.81 8.06 -7.06
CA GLN A 165 4.05 7.73 -7.77
C GLN A 165 4.41 8.80 -8.80
N GLU A 166 3.42 9.31 -9.55
CA GLU A 166 3.59 10.46 -10.44
C GLU A 166 4.09 11.68 -9.67
N LEU A 167 3.49 11.98 -8.50
CA LEU A 167 3.93 13.08 -7.65
C LEU A 167 5.36 12.89 -7.11
N ILE A 168 5.74 11.67 -6.72
CA ILE A 168 7.11 11.35 -6.30
C ILE A 168 8.11 11.68 -7.41
N ASP A 169 7.81 11.27 -8.64
CA ASP A 169 8.68 11.51 -9.79
C ASP A 169 8.77 13.01 -10.11
N ASP A 170 7.65 13.75 -10.06
CA ASP A 170 7.61 15.21 -10.25
C ASP A 170 8.41 15.98 -9.19
N VAL A 171 8.27 15.60 -7.91
CA VAL A 171 9.04 16.18 -6.80
C VAL A 171 10.53 15.93 -7.01
N LEU A 172 10.93 14.68 -7.31
CA LEU A 172 12.33 14.33 -7.50
C LEU A 172 12.94 15.08 -8.69
N ASN A 173 12.25 15.12 -9.83
CA ASN A 173 12.68 15.88 -11.01
C ASN A 173 12.85 17.36 -10.70
N THR A 174 11.93 17.93 -9.93
CA THR A 174 11.99 19.33 -9.49
C THR A 174 13.22 19.58 -8.64
N VAL A 175 13.53 18.70 -7.67
CA VAL A 175 14.70 18.81 -6.79
C VAL A 175 16.00 18.67 -7.57
N VAL A 176 16.10 17.69 -8.47
CA VAL A 176 17.30 17.47 -9.32
C VAL A 176 17.63 18.71 -10.16
N GLY A 177 16.60 19.43 -10.63
CA GLY A 177 16.77 20.69 -11.38
C GLY A 177 17.25 21.90 -10.57
N ARG A 178 17.37 21.79 -9.24
CA ARG A 178 17.85 22.90 -8.37
C ARG A 178 19.34 22.77 -8.04
N SER A 179 19.94 23.84 -7.52
CA SER A 179 21.36 23.89 -7.18
C SER A 179 21.73 22.92 -6.03
N PRO A 180 23.02 22.51 -5.91
CA PRO A 180 23.47 21.70 -4.77
C PRO A 180 23.14 22.33 -3.40
N GLN A 181 23.33 23.64 -3.27
CA GLN A 181 23.04 24.37 -2.03
C GLN A 181 21.55 24.35 -1.67
N PHE A 182 20.67 24.28 -2.68
CA PHE A 182 19.24 24.09 -2.44
C PHE A 182 18.97 22.71 -1.83
N LEU A 183 19.60 21.65 -2.35
CA LEU A 183 19.45 20.30 -1.82
C LEU A 183 19.97 20.20 -0.37
N GLU A 184 21.13 20.80 -0.08
CA GLU A 184 21.67 20.85 1.28
C GLU A 184 20.67 21.46 2.28
N ARG A 185 20.10 22.62 1.92
CA ARG A 185 19.06 23.28 2.74
C ARG A 185 17.79 22.42 2.84
N LEU A 186 17.33 21.87 1.73
CA LEU A 186 16.11 21.04 1.67
C LEU A 186 16.22 19.83 2.60
N VAL A 187 17.37 19.16 2.63
CA VAL A 187 17.60 18.00 3.51
C VAL A 187 17.49 18.40 4.98
N VAL A 188 18.04 19.56 5.36
CA VAL A 188 17.91 20.07 6.73
C VAL A 188 16.45 20.40 7.07
N GLU A 189 15.74 21.08 6.17
CA GLU A 189 14.30 21.36 6.33
C GLU A 189 13.47 20.08 6.46
N LEU A 190 13.81 19.04 5.70
CA LEU A 190 13.16 17.73 5.80
C LEU A 190 13.40 17.08 7.17
N MET A 191 14.65 17.05 7.64
CA MET A 191 14.96 16.50 8.96
C MET A 191 14.21 17.26 10.07
N GLN A 192 14.07 18.58 9.95
CA GLN A 192 13.26 19.38 10.87
C GLN A 192 11.76 19.06 10.79
N ALA A 193 11.21 18.91 9.58
CA ALA A 193 9.80 18.52 9.38
C ALA A 193 9.50 17.10 9.90
N MET A 194 10.52 16.24 9.99
CA MET A 194 10.48 14.93 10.62
C MET A 194 10.61 14.98 12.14
N GLY A 195 10.92 16.14 12.73
CA GLY A 195 11.01 16.35 14.17
C GLY A 195 12.42 16.34 14.75
N TYR A 196 13.47 16.25 13.93
CA TYR A 196 14.86 16.38 14.38
C TYR A 196 15.25 17.88 14.54
N GLY A 197 16.23 18.20 15.37
CA GLY A 197 16.80 19.56 15.53
C GLY A 197 16.26 20.40 16.70
N GLY A 198 15.29 19.87 17.46
CA GLY A 198 14.71 20.55 18.62
C GLY A 198 13.83 21.77 18.28
N TRP A 199 13.17 22.36 19.29
CA TRP A 199 12.14 23.40 19.12
C TRP A 199 12.66 24.83 18.92
N SER A 200 13.95 25.09 19.10
CA SER A 200 14.48 26.45 18.98
C SER A 200 15.11 26.69 17.61
N ARG A 201 14.76 27.84 16.99
CA ARG A 201 15.39 28.33 15.75
C ARG A 201 16.90 28.55 15.88
N GLU A 202 17.45 28.49 17.10
CA GLU A 202 18.88 28.63 17.38
C GLU A 202 19.61 27.28 17.56
N SER A 203 18.95 26.23 18.07
CA SER A 203 19.54 24.88 18.24
C SER A 203 19.51 24.04 16.97
N GLY A 204 18.66 24.42 16.00
CA GLY A 204 18.70 23.93 14.63
C GLY A 204 19.65 24.74 13.72
N GLN A 205 20.50 25.62 14.29
CA GLN A 205 21.46 26.38 13.48
C GLN A 205 22.44 25.45 12.79
N THR A 206 22.26 25.36 11.49
CA THR A 206 23.26 24.97 10.50
C THR A 206 24.61 25.60 10.86
N THR A 207 25.53 24.82 11.43
CA THR A 207 26.95 25.12 11.24
C THR A 207 27.25 24.76 9.79
N GLN A 208 27.09 25.74 8.90
CA GLN A 208 27.68 25.67 7.56
C GLN A 208 29.19 25.67 7.78
N TYR A 209 29.77 24.48 7.83
CA TYR A 209 31.22 24.34 7.85
C TYR A 209 31.69 23.32 6.82
N SER A 210 31.83 23.85 5.60
CA SER A 210 32.67 23.28 4.55
C SER A 210 34.14 23.54 4.89
N ALA A 211 34.90 22.45 5.10
CA ALA A 211 36.36 22.37 4.89
C ALA A 211 36.96 20.97 5.14
N ASP A 212 36.17 19.96 5.54
CA ASP A 212 36.74 18.63 5.80
C ASP A 212 35.84 17.47 5.35
N GLY A 213 36.02 17.05 4.10
CA GLY A 213 35.92 15.64 3.73
C GLY A 213 34.55 14.99 3.47
N GLY A 214 33.46 15.76 3.35
CA GLY A 214 32.17 15.23 2.85
C GLY A 214 30.98 15.26 3.82
N ILE A 215 30.86 16.28 4.68
CA ILE A 215 29.68 16.47 5.55
C ILE A 215 29.05 17.81 5.19
N ASP A 216 27.76 17.80 4.90
CA ASP A 216 27.00 18.94 4.38
C ASP A 216 26.08 19.57 5.44
N GLY A 217 25.76 18.84 6.51
CA GLY A 217 24.93 19.35 7.61
C GLY A 217 25.13 18.59 8.91
N ILE A 218 24.71 19.21 10.01
CA ILE A 218 24.73 18.64 11.37
C ILE A 218 23.40 19.00 12.01
N ILE A 219 22.70 18.02 12.58
CA ILE A 219 21.43 18.22 13.28
C ILE A 219 21.41 17.43 14.59
N ASN A 220 20.89 18.01 15.66
CA ASN A 220 20.74 17.30 16.93
C ASN A 220 19.46 16.48 16.92
N GLU A 221 19.51 15.25 17.43
CA GLU A 221 18.34 14.39 17.58
C GLU A 221 17.46 14.85 18.74
N ASP A 222 18.09 15.31 19.81
CA ASP A 222 17.43 15.76 21.04
C ASP A 222 17.65 17.26 21.29
N LEU A 223 16.82 17.82 22.17
CA LEU A 223 16.85 19.25 22.51
C LEU A 223 18.13 19.67 23.26
N LEU A 224 18.78 18.75 23.98
CA LEU A 224 19.99 19.02 24.75
C LEU A 224 21.26 18.94 23.88
N GLY A 225 21.14 18.43 22.65
CA GLY A 225 22.26 18.28 21.73
C GLY A 225 23.26 17.20 22.16
N LEU A 226 22.80 16.18 22.87
CA LEU A 226 23.65 15.08 23.34
C LEU A 226 23.90 14.07 22.22
N ASP A 227 22.91 13.88 21.35
CA ASP A 227 23.01 13.06 20.16
C ASP A 227 22.97 13.93 18.90
N THR A 228 24.05 13.87 18.13
CA THR A 228 24.22 14.61 16.88
C THR A 228 24.21 13.66 15.68
N ILE A 229 23.42 14.03 14.68
CA ILE A 229 23.28 13.35 13.39
C ILE A 229 23.99 14.18 12.32
N TYR A 230 24.90 13.55 11.60
CA TYR A 230 25.64 14.16 10.51
C TYR A 230 24.97 13.86 9.17
N LEU A 231 24.85 14.87 8.33
CA LEU A 231 24.15 14.79 7.06
C LEU A 231 25.14 14.96 5.91
N GLN A 232 24.98 14.13 4.88
CA GLN A 232 25.61 14.34 3.57
C GLN A 232 24.53 14.27 2.50
N ALA A 233 24.51 15.21 1.58
CA ALA A 233 23.52 15.33 0.52
C ALA A 233 24.22 15.43 -0.84
N LYS A 234 24.12 14.37 -1.64
CA LYS A 234 24.69 14.35 -2.99
C LYS A 234 23.64 14.43 -4.08
N ARG A 235 23.79 15.40 -4.97
CA ARG A 235 22.95 15.53 -6.16
C ARG A 235 23.56 14.72 -7.31
N TYR A 236 22.86 13.67 -7.74
CA TYR A 236 23.18 12.87 -8.94
C TYR A 236 21.97 12.78 -9.86
N THR A 237 22.22 12.82 -11.17
CA THR A 237 21.16 12.84 -12.20
C THR A 237 20.86 11.44 -12.77
N ALA A 238 21.85 10.56 -12.90
CA ALA A 238 21.66 9.24 -13.51
C ALA A 238 22.59 8.13 -12.97
N THR A 239 23.66 8.50 -12.27
CA THR A 239 24.63 7.53 -11.77
C THR A 239 24.24 7.10 -10.36
N SER A 240 24.18 5.79 -10.12
CA SER A 240 23.98 5.27 -8.77
C SER A 240 25.19 5.59 -7.89
N VAL A 241 24.93 5.94 -6.63
CA VAL A 241 25.98 6.13 -5.63
C VAL A 241 26.67 4.79 -5.37
N GLN A 242 28.00 4.81 -5.41
CA GLN A 242 28.83 3.62 -5.26
C GLN A 242 29.44 3.53 -3.87
N ARG A 243 29.86 2.32 -3.50
CA ARG A 243 30.50 2.03 -2.21
C ARG A 243 31.60 3.01 -1.78
N PRO A 244 32.54 3.46 -2.64
CA PRO A 244 33.59 4.38 -2.23
C PRO A 244 33.08 5.69 -1.63
N GLU A 245 31.92 6.18 -2.09
CA GLU A 245 31.30 7.40 -1.56
C GLU A 245 30.76 7.20 -0.14
N ILE A 246 30.18 6.02 0.11
CA ILE A 246 29.69 5.63 1.43
C ILE A 246 30.85 5.37 2.39
N ASP A 247 31.90 4.68 1.93
CA ASP A 247 33.11 4.45 2.72
C ASP A 247 33.79 5.78 3.10
N ALA A 248 33.81 6.76 2.18
CA ALA A 248 34.32 8.10 2.45
C ALA A 248 33.50 8.83 3.53
N PHE A 249 32.16 8.74 3.45
CA PHE A 249 31.27 9.30 4.46
C PHE A 249 31.48 8.65 5.84
N ILE A 250 31.51 7.32 5.92
CA ILE A 250 31.79 6.56 7.15
C ILE A 250 33.14 6.96 7.74
N GLY A 251 34.16 7.13 6.89
CA GLY A 251 35.47 7.62 7.29
C GLY A 251 35.41 9.03 7.89
N ALA A 252 34.62 9.93 7.32
CA ALA A 252 34.41 11.27 7.85
C ALA A 252 33.69 11.25 9.21
N LEU A 253 32.67 10.41 9.38
CA LEU A 253 31.98 10.21 10.66
C LEU A 253 32.96 9.72 11.75
N THR A 254 33.77 8.72 11.41
CA THR A 254 34.72 8.11 12.35
C THR A 254 35.79 9.09 12.81
N ARG A 255 36.35 9.90 11.90
CA ARG A 255 37.31 10.96 12.24
C ARG A 255 36.75 12.01 13.20
N ARG A 256 35.43 12.23 13.18
CA ARG A 256 34.73 13.17 14.06
C ARG A 256 34.18 12.53 15.35
N GLY A 257 34.38 11.23 15.54
CA GLY A 257 33.79 10.50 16.67
C GLY A 257 32.26 10.40 16.61
N ALA A 258 31.67 10.64 15.44
CA ALA A 258 30.23 10.61 15.24
C ALA A 258 29.71 9.16 15.23
N ARG A 259 28.53 8.95 15.80
CA ARG A 259 27.87 7.63 15.85
C ARG A 259 26.70 7.49 14.89
N LYS A 260 26.10 8.61 14.47
CA LYS A 260 24.87 8.67 13.67
C LYS A 260 25.12 9.52 12.42
N GLY A 261 24.66 9.03 11.28
CA GLY A 261 24.76 9.76 10.02
C GLY A 261 23.66 9.40 9.04
N VAL A 262 23.27 10.35 8.21
CA VAL A 262 22.33 10.16 7.11
C VAL A 262 23.00 10.60 5.81
N PHE A 263 23.03 9.70 4.83
CA PHE A 263 23.47 10.00 3.48
C PHE A 263 22.25 10.07 2.57
N ILE A 264 22.00 11.25 2.02
CA ILE A 264 20.89 11.52 1.12
C ILE A 264 21.42 11.68 -0.31
N THR A 265 20.72 11.08 -1.28
CA THR A 265 21.01 11.28 -2.70
C THR A 265 19.73 11.45 -3.52
N THR A 266 19.82 12.18 -4.62
CA THR A 266 18.71 12.24 -5.61
C THR A 266 18.70 11.06 -6.58
N SER A 267 19.68 10.14 -6.48
CA SER A 267 19.80 8.94 -7.31
C SER A 267 19.54 7.66 -6.48
N ARG A 268 19.87 6.50 -7.02
CA ARG A 268 19.81 5.21 -6.32
C ARG A 268 21.17 4.83 -5.72
N PHE A 269 21.18 3.93 -4.75
CA PHE A 269 22.41 3.30 -4.27
C PHE A 269 22.69 2.00 -5.04
N SER A 270 23.96 1.70 -5.29
CA SER A 270 24.34 0.36 -5.75
C SER A 270 24.25 -0.66 -4.61
N ARG A 271 24.13 -1.94 -4.96
CA ARG A 271 24.11 -3.02 -3.96
C ARG A 271 25.33 -2.97 -3.02
N GLY A 272 26.51 -2.71 -3.58
CA GLY A 272 27.74 -2.56 -2.78
C GLY A 272 27.73 -1.34 -1.85
N ALA A 273 27.03 -0.27 -2.20
CA ALA A 273 26.84 0.89 -1.33
C ALA A 273 25.92 0.57 -0.14
N LEU A 274 24.83 -0.17 -0.37
CA LEU A 274 23.93 -0.64 0.68
C LEU A 274 24.62 -1.64 1.61
N GLU A 275 25.43 -2.55 1.08
CA GLU A 275 26.21 -3.51 1.88
C GLU A 275 27.29 -2.83 2.74
N ALA A 276 27.77 -1.64 2.35
CA ALA A 276 28.82 -0.92 3.07
C ALA A 276 28.40 -0.43 4.47
N VAL A 277 27.10 -0.20 4.69
CA VAL A 277 26.57 0.20 6.00
C VAL A 277 26.17 -0.98 6.88
N ALA A 278 26.13 -2.20 6.32
CA ALA A 278 25.76 -3.40 7.05
C ALA A 278 26.90 -3.83 8.01
N GLY A 279 26.57 -4.11 9.26
CA GLY A 279 27.53 -4.63 10.26
C GLY A 279 28.49 -3.59 10.83
N LEU A 280 28.23 -2.30 10.63
CA LEU A 280 28.97 -1.23 11.31
C LEU A 280 28.49 -1.06 12.75
N ASN A 281 29.40 -0.63 13.63
CA ASN A 281 29.06 -0.13 14.97
C ASN A 281 28.50 1.32 14.95
N LEU A 282 28.24 1.87 13.75
CA LEU A 282 27.67 3.19 13.51
C LEU A 282 26.24 3.03 12.97
N SER A 283 25.36 3.97 13.33
CA SER A 283 24.02 4.05 12.76
C SER A 283 24.03 4.97 11.55
N VAL A 284 24.17 4.37 10.36
CA VAL A 284 24.16 5.10 9.09
C VAL A 284 22.89 4.75 8.31
N VAL A 285 22.10 5.77 7.98
CA VAL A 285 20.89 5.65 7.16
C VAL A 285 21.16 6.18 5.75
N LEU A 286 20.76 5.41 4.75
CA LEU A 286 20.88 5.78 3.34
C LEU A 286 19.47 6.14 2.82
N ILE A 287 19.30 7.35 2.30
CA ILE A 287 18.03 7.85 1.73
C ILE A 287 18.25 8.12 0.25
N ASP A 288 17.57 7.33 -0.60
CA ASP A 288 17.64 7.48 -2.05
C ASP A 288 16.63 8.51 -2.59
N GLY A 289 16.66 8.79 -3.89
CA GLY A 289 15.80 9.83 -4.47
C GLY A 289 14.30 9.57 -4.33
N GLN A 290 13.87 8.30 -4.42
CA GLN A 290 12.47 7.93 -4.25
C GLN A 290 12.03 8.09 -2.79
N GLN A 291 12.88 7.65 -1.84
CA GLN A 291 12.63 7.82 -0.42
C GLN A 291 12.63 9.30 -0.02
N LEU A 292 13.54 10.10 -0.56
CA LEU A 292 13.60 11.55 -0.33
C LEU A 292 12.26 12.21 -0.71
N ALA A 293 11.79 11.98 -1.94
CA ALA A 293 10.52 12.55 -2.42
C ALA A 293 9.31 12.01 -1.63
N THR A 294 9.32 10.72 -1.27
CA THR A 294 8.27 10.13 -0.42
C THR A 294 8.20 10.83 0.95
N LEU A 295 9.35 11.03 1.61
CA LEU A 295 9.44 11.72 2.90
C LEU A 295 9.00 13.18 2.78
N MET A 296 9.38 13.87 1.69
CA MET A 296 8.90 15.22 1.42
C MET A 296 7.38 15.29 1.35
N ILE A 297 6.74 14.35 0.64
CA ILE A 297 5.28 14.29 0.53
C ILE A 297 4.64 14.00 1.89
N GLN A 298 5.14 12.99 2.61
CA GLN A 298 4.63 12.59 3.93
C GLN A 298 4.67 13.74 4.96
N HIS A 299 5.73 14.55 4.91
CA HIS A 299 5.93 15.67 5.83
C HIS A 299 5.45 17.01 5.26
N ASN A 300 4.68 17.01 4.16
CA ASN A 300 4.15 18.21 3.49
C ASN A 300 5.21 19.25 3.12
N LEU A 301 6.43 18.81 2.79
CA LEU A 301 7.54 19.66 2.39
C LEU A 301 7.56 19.83 0.86
N GLY A 302 7.36 21.06 0.39
CA GLY A 302 7.39 21.37 -1.05
C GLY A 302 6.17 20.88 -1.83
N VAL A 303 5.12 20.42 -1.15
CA VAL A 303 3.85 19.95 -1.74
C VAL A 303 2.65 20.61 -1.05
N THR A 304 1.50 20.61 -1.71
CA THR A 304 0.24 21.15 -1.15
C THR A 304 -0.94 20.26 -1.49
N VAL A 305 -1.95 20.23 -0.61
CA VAL A 305 -3.17 19.46 -0.82
C VAL A 305 -4.01 20.12 -1.92
N LYS A 306 -4.10 19.48 -3.08
CA LYS A 306 -4.93 19.94 -4.20
C LYS A 306 -6.42 19.64 -3.98
N GLN A 307 -6.76 18.49 -3.40
CA GLN A 307 -8.14 18.05 -3.16
C GLN A 307 -8.20 16.97 -2.06
N SER A 308 -9.35 16.86 -1.37
CA SER A 308 -9.62 15.80 -0.38
C SER A 308 -10.92 15.07 -0.70
N TYR A 309 -10.91 13.74 -0.56
CA TYR A 309 -12.07 12.87 -0.69
C TYR A 309 -12.32 12.14 0.65
N GLN A 310 -13.57 12.09 1.10
CA GLN A 310 -13.96 11.41 2.34
C GLN A 310 -14.85 10.20 2.05
N ILE A 311 -14.44 9.03 2.54
CA ILE A 311 -15.26 7.81 2.52
C ILE A 311 -15.97 7.70 3.87
N LYS A 312 -17.30 7.68 3.84
CA LYS A 312 -18.14 7.56 5.05
C LYS A 312 -18.73 6.16 5.15
N THR A 313 -18.88 5.67 6.37
CA THR A 313 -19.60 4.44 6.68
C THR A 313 -20.85 4.77 7.48
N ILE A 314 -21.83 3.88 7.45
CA ILE A 314 -23.02 4.01 8.32
C ILE A 314 -22.54 3.96 9.78
N ASP A 315 -22.98 4.94 10.57
CA ASP A 315 -22.88 4.89 12.03
C ASP A 315 -24.05 4.05 12.55
N THR A 316 -23.78 2.78 12.82
CA THR A 316 -24.82 1.84 13.25
C THR A 316 -25.44 2.21 14.59
N ASP A 317 -24.71 2.92 15.45
CA ASP A 317 -25.17 3.26 16.80
C ASP A 317 -26.11 4.47 16.76
N PHE A 318 -26.00 5.31 15.72
CA PHE A 318 -26.98 6.35 15.43
C PHE A 318 -28.33 5.81 14.93
N PHE A 319 -28.34 4.64 14.28
CA PHE A 319 -29.54 4.03 13.68
C PHE A 319 -30.08 2.82 14.46
N SER A 320 -29.60 2.57 15.68
CA SER A 320 -30.22 1.58 16.58
C SER A 320 -31.42 2.19 17.31
N ASP A 321 -32.50 1.45 17.45
CA ASP A 321 -33.75 1.87 18.13
C ASP A 321 -33.65 1.86 19.68
N ASP A 322 -32.44 2.00 20.24
CA ASP A 322 -32.18 2.07 21.69
C ASP A 322 -32.23 3.52 22.22
#